data_AF-A0A9D5MQ82-F1
#
_entry.id   AF-A0A9D5MQ82-F1
#
_cell.length_a   1.000
_cell.length_b   1.000
_cell.length_c   1.000
_cell.angle_alpha   90.00
_cell.angle_beta   90.00
_cell.angle_gamma   90.00
#
_symmetry.space_group_name_H-M   'P 1'
#
loop_
_entity.id
_entity.type
_entity.pdbx_description
1 polymer ?
#
loop_
_entity_poly.entity_id
_entity_poly.type
_entity_poly.pdbx_seq_one_letter_code
_entity_poly.pdbx_strand_id
1 'polypeptide(L)'
;MKALKKISTVVLCLGMLLILITLIRAVSYTVLVADDYWHAHMVGVRNGGYFDAMQGAFRYTVDMYLHHQGAYSIFFCGLFNPLAHGGMVSLKAIMIVNVVVFFVAVLGFCFYLIKRTTEASSLITAILVFIVLWSLTQFDSFRETFFWYTGATNYSFPFAFAIFVVIIQIACNLIRGGTAS
;
A
#
# COMPACT_ATOMS: atom_id res chain seq x y z
N MET A 1 -2.73 -20.04 -32.91
CA MET A 1 -2.35 -18.71 -32.35
C MET A 1 -3.32 -18.15 -31.30
N LYS A 2 -4.64 -18.08 -31.52
CA LYS A 2 -5.59 -17.51 -30.52
C LYS A 2 -5.60 -18.29 -29.18
N ALA A 3 -5.60 -19.63 -29.25
CA ALA A 3 -5.55 -20.49 -28.06
C ALA A 3 -4.30 -20.23 -27.21
N LEU A 4 -3.12 -20.15 -27.84
CA LEU A 4 -1.85 -19.88 -27.16
C LEU A 4 -1.89 -18.53 -26.42
N LYS A 5 -2.36 -17.45 -27.08
CA LYS A 5 -2.51 -16.13 -26.42
C LYS A 5 -3.42 -16.19 -25.19
N LYS A 6 -4.52 -16.94 -25.28
CA LYS A 6 -5.46 -17.13 -24.16
C LYS A 6 -4.79 -17.89 -23.01
N ILE A 7 -4.09 -18.98 -23.32
CA ILE A 7 -3.35 -19.77 -22.32
C ILE A 7 -2.29 -18.92 -21.63
N SER A 8 -1.46 -18.19 -22.39
CA SER A 8 -0.44 -17.29 -21.82
C SER A 8 -1.04 -16.22 -20.91
N THR A 9 -2.17 -15.64 -21.30
CA THR A 9 -2.88 -14.66 -20.46
C THR A 9 -3.34 -15.28 -19.14
N VAL A 10 -3.91 -16.49 -19.20
CA VAL A 10 -4.35 -17.21 -17.99
C VAL A 10 -3.16 -17.52 -17.07
N VAL A 11 -2.04 -17.99 -17.63
CA VAL A 11 -0.82 -18.26 -16.85
C VAL A 11 -0.32 -17.01 -16.15
N LEU A 12 -0.31 -15.85 -16.82
CA LEU A 12 0.10 -14.58 -16.21
C LEU A 12 -0.85 -14.15 -15.09
N CYS A 13 -2.16 -14.30 -15.27
CA CYS A 13 -3.14 -14.03 -14.23
C CYS A 13 -2.94 -14.92 -12.99
N LEU A 14 -2.68 -16.22 -13.21
CA LEU A 14 -2.37 -17.16 -12.12
C LEU A 14 -1.04 -16.79 -11.43
N GLY A 15 -0.04 -16.35 -12.19
CA GLY A 15 1.23 -15.84 -11.65
C GLY A 15 1.02 -14.62 -10.75
N MET A 16 0.25 -13.63 -11.20
CA MET A 16 -0.09 -12.45 -10.38
C MET A 16 -0.86 -12.84 -9.11
N LEU A 17 -1.80 -13.79 -9.21
CA LEU A 17 -2.53 -14.31 -8.05
C LEU A 17 -1.59 -15.03 -7.07
N LEU A 18 -0.63 -15.81 -7.56
CA LEU A 18 0.37 -16.48 -6.74
C LEU A 18 1.26 -15.48 -5.99
N ILE A 19 1.69 -14.40 -6.66
CA ILE A 19 2.41 -13.29 -6.01
C ILE A 19 1.56 -12.75 -4.85
N LEU A 20 0.31 -12.36 -5.11
CA LEU A 20 -0.59 -11.82 -4.08
C LEU A 20 -0.78 -12.77 -2.89
N ILE A 21 -1.06 -14.05 -3.13
CA ILE A 21 -1.24 -15.05 -2.07
C ILE A 21 0.04 -15.22 -1.25
N THR A 22 1.20 -15.23 -1.92
CA THR A 22 2.51 -15.34 -1.26
C THR A 22 2.75 -14.14 -0.36
N LEU A 23 2.44 -12.92 -0.83
CA LEU A 23 2.57 -11.72 -0.01
C LEU A 23 1.62 -11.72 1.18
N ILE A 24 0.34 -12.07 0.99
CA ILE A 24 -0.64 -12.18 2.08
C ILE A 24 -0.15 -13.18 3.14
N ARG A 25 0.38 -14.32 2.70
CA ARG A 25 0.98 -15.30 3.62
C ARG A 25 2.21 -14.74 4.32
N ALA A 26 3.11 -14.09 3.59
CA ALA A 26 4.32 -13.50 4.16
C ALA A 26 3.99 -12.45 5.24
N VAL A 27 3.11 -11.50 4.95
CA VAL A 27 2.73 -10.44 5.92
C VAL A 27 1.89 -10.96 7.08
N SER A 28 1.25 -12.13 6.95
CA SER A 28 0.58 -12.79 8.10
C SER A 28 1.56 -13.24 9.19
N TYR A 29 2.85 -13.35 8.84
CA TYR A 29 3.97 -13.58 9.76
C TYR A 29 4.64 -12.27 10.23
N THR A 30 4.00 -11.12 10.00
CA THR A 30 4.44 -9.83 10.57
C THR A 30 4.76 -10.00 12.06
N VAL A 31 5.97 -9.56 12.43
CA VAL A 31 6.48 -9.57 13.79
C VAL A 31 6.58 -8.15 14.32
N LEU A 32 6.66 -8.03 15.64
CA LEU A 32 6.90 -6.76 16.29
C LEU A 32 8.28 -6.23 15.90
N VAL A 33 8.33 -4.98 15.47
CA VAL A 33 9.56 -4.21 15.23
C VAL A 33 9.58 -3.05 16.22
N ALA A 34 10.79 -2.61 16.61
CA ALA A 34 10.99 -1.58 17.63
C ALA A 34 10.20 -0.30 17.34
N ASP A 35 10.18 0.14 16.08
CA ASP A 35 9.46 1.34 15.63
C ASP A 35 7.97 1.28 15.96
N ASP A 36 7.32 0.15 15.69
CA ASP A 36 5.88 -0.03 15.95
C ASP A 36 5.55 0.11 17.44
N TYR A 37 6.46 -0.26 18.33
CA TYR A 37 6.29 -0.08 19.78
C TYR A 37 6.60 1.35 20.22
N TRP A 38 7.72 1.90 19.74
CA TRP A 38 8.16 3.25 20.06
C TRP A 38 7.07 4.27 19.72
N HIS A 39 6.51 4.22 18.51
CA HIS A 39 5.46 5.14 18.09
C HIS A 39 4.16 4.95 18.88
N ALA A 40 3.74 3.70 19.11
CA ALA A 40 2.54 3.42 19.92
C ALA A 40 2.69 3.93 21.36
N HIS A 41 3.88 3.81 21.93
CA HIS A 41 4.16 4.27 23.28
C HIS A 41 4.18 5.79 23.37
N MET A 42 4.90 6.46 22.47
CA MET A 42 5.07 7.92 22.46
C MET A 42 3.75 8.68 22.23
N VAL A 43 2.84 8.11 21.44
CA VAL A 43 1.51 8.70 21.22
C VAL A 43 0.58 8.51 22.43
N GLY A 44 0.93 7.63 23.38
CA GLY A 44 0.17 7.46 24.62
C GLY A 44 -1.16 6.71 24.46
N VAL A 45 -1.36 6.06 23.31
CA VAL A 45 -2.64 5.42 22.92
C VAL A 45 -3.11 4.34 23.91
N ARG A 46 -2.20 3.77 24.70
CA ARG A 46 -2.52 2.69 25.65
C ARG A 46 -3.08 3.13 27.00
N ASN A 47 -2.91 4.40 27.39
CA ASN A 47 -3.15 4.84 28.77
C ASN A 47 -4.15 6.00 28.91
N GLY A 48 -4.71 6.52 27.80
CA GLY A 48 -5.62 7.68 27.80
C GLY A 48 -6.82 7.51 26.87
N GLY A 49 -7.72 8.49 26.85
CA GLY A 49 -8.85 8.51 25.92
C GLY A 49 -8.43 8.84 24.48
N TYR A 50 -9.36 8.71 23.53
CA TYR A 50 -9.09 9.02 22.11
C TYR A 50 -8.53 10.43 21.90
N PHE A 51 -9.06 11.43 22.61
CA PHE A 51 -8.59 12.81 22.52
C PHE A 51 -7.18 12.99 23.10
N ASP A 52 -6.83 12.25 24.15
CA ASP A 52 -5.48 12.28 24.73
C ASP A 52 -4.47 11.67 23.75
N ALA A 53 -4.83 10.55 23.12
CA ALA A 53 -4.04 9.92 22.07
C ALA A 53 -3.86 10.85 20.86
N MET A 54 -4.90 11.59 20.48
CA MET A 54 -4.84 12.56 19.38
C MET A 54 -3.90 13.74 19.73
N GLN A 55 -3.99 14.29 20.94
CA GLN A 55 -3.05 15.31 21.41
C GLN A 55 -1.62 14.77 21.48
N GLY A 56 -1.44 13.53 21.95
CA GLY A 56 -0.17 12.82 21.97
C GLY A 56 0.43 12.69 20.58
N ALA A 57 -0.39 12.33 19.59
CA ALA A 57 0.04 12.21 18.19
C ALA A 57 0.54 13.55 17.63
N PHE A 58 -0.17 14.66 17.89
CA PHE A 58 0.28 15.98 17.48
C PHE A 58 1.59 16.39 18.15
N ARG A 59 1.70 16.21 19.48
CA ARG A 59 2.94 16.49 20.22
C ARG A 59 4.10 15.68 19.69
N TYR A 60 3.87 14.40 19.43
CA TYR A 60 4.88 13.49 18.89
C TYR A 60 5.30 13.88 17.48
N THR A 61 4.37 14.26 16.60
CA THR A 61 4.70 14.79 15.27
C THR A 61 5.54 16.06 15.35
N VAL A 62 5.22 16.99 16.26
CA VAL A 62 6.02 18.21 16.47
C VAL A 62 7.41 17.88 17.01
N ASP A 63 7.50 16.97 17.97
CA ASP A 63 8.77 16.52 18.54
C ASP A 63 9.67 15.89 17.46
N MET A 64 9.11 15.02 16.62
CA MET A 64 9.82 14.43 15.50
C MET A 64 10.19 15.47 14.43
N TYR A 65 9.37 16.49 14.19
CA TYR A 65 9.73 17.59 13.28
C TYR A 65 10.95 18.38 13.79
N LEU A 66 11.04 18.60 15.10
CA LEU A 66 12.12 19.38 15.72
C LEU A 66 13.42 18.57 15.86
N HIS A 67 13.32 17.26 16.11
CA HIS A 67 14.47 16.44 16.51
C HIS A 67 14.87 15.35 15.49
N HIS A 68 14.01 15.02 14.52
CA HIS A 68 14.27 14.03 13.48
C HIS A 68 14.10 14.60 12.07
N GLN A 69 14.98 14.21 11.15
CA GLN A 69 14.88 14.65 9.76
C GLN A 69 13.86 13.81 8.97
N GLY A 70 12.82 14.47 8.47
CA GLY A 70 11.86 13.91 7.52
C GLY A 70 10.65 13.21 8.14
N ALA A 71 9.63 12.95 7.31
CA ALA A 71 8.43 12.13 7.58
C ALA A 71 7.60 12.48 8.83
N TYR A 72 7.71 13.70 9.36
CA TYR A 72 7.10 14.10 10.64
C TYR A 72 5.57 13.93 10.69
N SER A 73 4.89 14.20 9.57
CA SER A 73 3.43 14.01 9.45
C SER A 73 3.01 12.54 9.53
N ILE A 74 3.90 11.60 9.22
CA ILE A 74 3.58 10.16 9.26
C ILE A 74 3.64 9.63 10.69
N PHE A 75 4.39 10.26 11.60
CA PHE A 75 4.35 9.90 13.02
C PHE A 75 2.99 10.18 13.68
N PHE A 76 2.17 11.04 13.07
CA PHE A 76 0.76 11.18 13.45
C PHE A 76 -0.01 9.88 13.24
N CYS A 77 0.37 9.07 12.25
CA CYS A 77 -0.24 7.75 12.00
C CYS A 77 0.01 6.76 13.15
N GLY A 78 0.92 7.05 14.09
CA GLY A 78 1.03 6.33 15.35
C GLY A 78 -0.30 6.31 16.15
N LEU A 79 -1.19 7.29 15.94
CA LEU A 79 -2.55 7.31 16.49
C LEU A 79 -3.37 6.07 16.08
N PHE A 80 -3.18 5.62 14.85
CA PHE A 80 -3.90 4.51 14.24
C PHE A 80 -3.14 3.19 14.39
N ASN A 81 -2.10 3.15 15.23
CA ASN A 81 -1.29 1.96 15.39
C ASN A 81 -2.15 0.78 15.91
N PRO A 82 -2.28 -0.30 15.12
CA PRO A 82 -3.19 -1.40 15.43
C PRO A 82 -2.78 -2.16 16.69
N LEU A 83 -1.50 -2.12 17.08
CA LEU A 83 -0.99 -2.74 18.31
C LEU A 83 -1.53 -2.07 19.58
N ALA A 84 -1.86 -0.79 19.49
CA ALA A 84 -2.43 -0.06 20.61
C ALA A 84 -3.92 -0.41 20.83
N HIS A 85 -4.65 -0.71 19.75
CA HIS A 85 -6.11 -0.89 19.78
C HIS A 85 -6.57 -2.36 19.77
N GLY A 86 -5.75 -3.29 19.26
CA GLY A 86 -6.13 -4.71 19.19
C GLY A 86 -4.97 -5.69 19.06
N GLY A 87 -3.76 -5.25 19.42
CA GLY A 87 -2.57 -6.10 19.49
C GLY A 87 -2.19 -6.74 18.16
N MET A 88 -1.57 -7.93 18.24
CA MET A 88 -1.01 -8.62 17.06
C MET A 88 -2.05 -9.04 16.02
N VAL A 89 -3.29 -9.31 16.44
CA VAL A 89 -4.37 -9.70 15.53
C VAL A 89 -4.72 -8.53 14.62
N SER A 90 -4.95 -7.35 15.19
CA SER A 90 -5.23 -6.13 14.42
C SER A 90 -4.04 -5.73 13.56
N LEU A 91 -2.81 -5.91 14.05
CA LEU A 91 -1.60 -5.65 13.26
C LEU A 91 -1.58 -6.53 12.00
N LYS A 92 -1.73 -7.85 12.16
CA LYS A 92 -1.74 -8.76 11.00
C LYS A 92 -2.87 -8.42 10.02
N ALA A 93 -4.05 -8.09 10.53
CA ALA A 93 -5.18 -7.68 9.70
C ALA A 93 -4.85 -6.43 8.86
N ILE A 94 -4.30 -5.37 9.47
CA ILE A 94 -4.00 -4.14 8.73
C ILE A 94 -2.87 -4.36 7.71
N MET A 95 -1.89 -5.23 8.00
CA MET A 95 -0.82 -5.54 7.05
C MET A 95 -1.34 -6.33 5.84
N ILE A 96 -2.31 -7.23 6.03
CA ILE A 96 -2.99 -7.89 4.91
C ILE A 96 -3.78 -6.87 4.08
N VAL A 97 -4.52 -5.97 4.73
CA VAL A 97 -5.25 -4.89 4.06
C VAL A 97 -4.28 -4.02 3.25
N ASN A 98 -3.14 -3.64 3.82
CA ASN A 98 -2.11 -2.87 3.13
C ASN A 98 -1.64 -3.55 1.83
N VAL A 99 -1.29 -4.85 1.89
CA VAL A 99 -0.88 -5.62 0.70
C VAL A 99 -1.98 -5.61 -0.36
N VAL A 100 -3.23 -5.87 0.03
CA VAL A 100 -4.37 -5.90 -0.91
C VAL A 100 -4.59 -4.52 -1.54
N VAL A 101 -4.58 -3.46 -0.74
CA VAL A 101 -4.76 -2.07 -1.20
C VAL A 101 -3.65 -1.67 -2.16
N PHE A 102 -2.39 -1.95 -1.82
CA PHE A 102 -1.23 -1.71 -2.69
C PHE A 102 -1.35 -2.48 -4.01
N PHE A 103 -1.69 -3.77 -3.96
CA PHE A 103 -1.80 -4.61 -5.14
C PHE A 103 -2.92 -4.14 -6.07
N VAL A 104 -4.09 -3.80 -5.52
CA VAL A 104 -5.22 -3.23 -6.27
C VAL A 104 -4.86 -1.88 -6.89
N ALA A 105 -4.15 -1.01 -6.16
CA ALA A 105 -3.70 0.28 -6.67
C ALA A 105 -2.78 0.11 -7.89
N VAL A 106 -1.73 -0.71 -7.76
CA VAL A 106 -0.74 -0.94 -8.84
C VAL A 106 -1.40 -1.63 -10.04
N LEU A 107 -2.20 -2.69 -9.81
CA LEU A 107 -2.94 -3.36 -10.88
C LEU A 107 -3.86 -2.38 -11.60
N GLY A 108 -4.70 -1.66 -10.85
CA GLY A 108 -5.65 -0.70 -11.38
C GLY A 108 -4.94 0.35 -12.22
N PHE A 109 -3.84 0.92 -11.71
CA PHE A 109 -3.05 1.91 -12.42
C PHE A 109 -2.45 1.39 -13.71
N CYS A 110 -1.74 0.25 -13.67
CA CYS A 110 -1.09 -0.30 -14.86
C CYS A 110 -2.11 -0.68 -15.93
N PHE A 111 -3.19 -1.36 -15.56
CA PHE A 111 -4.25 -1.70 -16.51
C PHE A 111 -4.91 -0.47 -17.10
N TYR A 112 -5.26 0.50 -16.25
CA TYR A 112 -5.93 1.71 -16.67
C TYR A 112 -5.05 2.57 -17.58
N LEU A 113 -3.78 2.78 -17.21
CA LEU A 113 -2.83 3.56 -18.00
C LEU A 113 -2.58 2.90 -19.35
N ILE A 114 -2.18 1.62 -19.38
CA ILE A 114 -1.82 0.92 -20.62
C ILE A 114 -2.99 0.89 -21.59
N LYS A 115 -4.21 0.58 -21.12
CA LYS A 115 -5.40 0.54 -21.97
C LYS A 115 -5.81 1.91 -22.51
N ARG A 116 -5.38 2.99 -21.88
CA ARG A 116 -5.71 4.36 -22.29
C ARG A 116 -4.65 5.02 -23.15
N THR A 117 -3.38 4.69 -22.94
CA THR A 117 -2.26 5.28 -23.68
C THR A 117 -1.82 4.45 -24.88
N THR A 118 -2.23 3.18 -24.95
CA THR A 118 -1.80 2.26 -26.00
C THR A 118 -2.96 1.40 -26.51
N GLU A 119 -2.85 0.96 -27.77
CA GLU A 119 -3.70 -0.09 -28.34
C GLU A 119 -3.20 -1.50 -28.01
N ALA A 120 -2.46 -1.66 -26.90
CA ALA A 120 -1.85 -2.92 -26.55
C ALA A 120 -2.90 -4.03 -26.37
N SER A 121 -2.62 -5.18 -26.99
CA SER A 121 -3.41 -6.39 -26.79
C SER A 121 -3.40 -6.79 -25.31
N SER A 122 -4.48 -7.44 -24.84
CA SER A 122 -4.60 -7.82 -23.42
C SER A 122 -3.47 -8.72 -22.93
N LEU A 123 -2.86 -9.51 -23.82
CA LEU A 123 -1.68 -10.31 -23.47
C LEU A 123 -0.46 -9.41 -23.18
N ILE A 124 -0.20 -8.40 -24.00
CA ILE A 124 0.90 -7.45 -23.78
C ILE A 124 0.65 -6.67 -22.48
N THR A 125 -0.59 -6.20 -22.26
CA THR A 125 -0.95 -5.55 -21.00
C THR A 125 -0.68 -6.46 -19.79
N ALA A 126 -1.10 -7.73 -19.85
CA ALA A 126 -0.86 -8.69 -18.77
C ALA A 126 0.63 -8.95 -18.53
N ILE A 127 1.45 -9.02 -19.58
CA ILE A 127 2.91 -9.17 -19.47
C ILE A 127 3.52 -7.96 -18.76
N LEU A 128 3.17 -6.75 -19.18
CA LEU A 128 3.70 -5.52 -18.59
C LEU A 128 3.31 -5.39 -17.12
N VAL A 129 2.04 -5.65 -16.78
CA VAL A 129 1.57 -5.61 -15.40
C VAL A 129 2.29 -6.66 -14.55
N PHE A 130 2.48 -7.89 -15.07
CA PHE A 130 3.22 -8.93 -14.38
C PHE A 130 4.67 -8.52 -14.09
N ILE A 131 5.36 -7.92 -15.07
CA ILE A 131 6.74 -7.43 -14.89
C ILE A 131 6.79 -6.38 -13.79
N VAL A 132 5.88 -5.40 -13.80
CA VAL A 132 5.83 -4.34 -12.78
C VAL A 132 5.61 -4.96 -11.39
N LEU A 133 4.63 -5.85 -11.24
CA LEU A 133 4.35 -6.50 -9.95
C LEU A 133 5.52 -7.36 -9.47
N TRP A 134 6.13 -8.12 -10.37
CA TRP A 134 7.30 -8.94 -10.06
C TRP A 134 8.45 -8.06 -9.55
N SER A 135 8.78 -6.98 -10.27
CA SER A 135 9.84 -6.06 -9.87
C SER A 135 9.57 -5.43 -8.50
N LEU A 136 8.36 -4.97 -8.23
CA LEU A 136 8.04 -4.32 -6.95
C LEU A 136 8.08 -5.26 -5.73
N THR A 137 8.02 -6.58 -5.95
CA THR A 137 7.81 -7.57 -4.87
C THR A 137 9.02 -8.47 -4.61
N GLN A 138 10.13 -8.27 -5.33
CA GLN A 138 11.34 -9.11 -5.26
C GLN A 138 12.51 -8.48 -4.47
N PHE A 139 12.40 -7.22 -4.03
CA PHE A 139 13.51 -6.52 -3.36
C PHE A 139 13.48 -6.68 -1.84
N ASP A 140 14.65 -6.62 -1.18
CA ASP A 140 14.77 -6.69 0.27
C ASP A 140 14.00 -5.58 1.01
N SER A 141 13.84 -4.41 0.36
CA SER A 141 13.00 -3.30 0.85
C SER A 141 11.53 -3.67 1.02
N PHE A 142 11.10 -4.80 0.44
CA PHE A 142 9.78 -5.38 0.65
C PHE A 142 9.51 -5.64 2.14
N ARG A 143 10.52 -6.12 2.88
CA ARG A 143 10.40 -6.36 4.32
C ARG A 143 10.05 -5.07 5.06
N GLU A 144 10.77 -3.99 4.77
CA GLU A 144 10.52 -2.69 5.41
C GLU A 144 9.18 -2.10 5.00
N THR A 145 8.73 -2.37 3.78
CA THR A 145 7.49 -1.80 3.24
C THR A 145 6.23 -2.52 3.75
N PHE A 146 6.33 -3.83 4.05
CA PHE A 146 5.16 -4.68 4.24
C PHE A 146 5.19 -5.58 5.49
N PHE A 147 6.26 -5.64 6.28
CA PHE A 147 6.33 -6.53 7.46
C PHE A 147 6.16 -5.82 8.80
N TRP A 148 6.01 -4.50 8.83
CA TRP A 148 5.69 -3.77 10.06
C TRP A 148 4.88 -2.50 9.77
N TYR A 149 4.12 -2.03 10.76
CA TYR A 149 3.10 -1.01 10.56
C TYR A 149 3.68 0.34 10.14
N THR A 150 4.76 0.76 10.80
CA THR A 150 5.44 2.03 10.52
C THR A 150 5.94 2.11 9.08
N GLY A 151 6.48 1.00 8.57
CA GLY A 151 6.88 0.87 7.19
C GLY A 151 5.69 0.94 6.23
N ALA A 152 4.58 0.29 6.58
CA ALA A 152 3.35 0.41 5.80
C ALA A 152 2.84 1.84 5.70
N THR A 153 2.85 2.58 6.81
CA THR A 153 2.44 3.99 6.85
C THR A 153 3.44 4.93 6.19
N ASN A 154 4.72 4.57 6.14
CA ASN A 154 5.75 5.39 5.49
C ASN A 154 5.81 5.20 3.97
N TYR A 155 5.51 4.00 3.49
CA TYR A 155 5.84 3.60 2.12
C TYR A 155 4.61 3.15 1.33
N SER A 156 4.00 2.03 1.71
CA SER A 156 3.02 1.35 0.85
C SER A 156 1.63 2.00 0.88
N PHE A 157 1.12 2.43 2.03
CA PHE A 157 -0.15 3.17 2.09
C PHE A 157 -0.07 4.51 1.36
N PRO A 158 0.92 5.40 1.63
CA PRO A 158 1.05 6.66 0.89
C PRO A 158 1.17 6.46 -0.62
N PHE A 159 1.98 5.48 -1.04
CA PHE A 159 2.14 5.17 -2.46
C PHE A 159 0.84 4.70 -3.11
N ALA A 160 0.12 3.77 -2.46
CA ALA A 160 -1.16 3.28 -2.96
C ALA A 160 -2.21 4.40 -3.06
N PHE A 161 -2.31 5.27 -2.05
CA PHE A 161 -3.23 6.40 -2.08
C PHE A 161 -2.86 7.43 -3.14
N ALA A 162 -1.57 7.74 -3.32
CA ALA A 162 -1.11 8.61 -4.39
C ALA A 162 -1.49 8.05 -5.78
N ILE A 163 -1.35 6.74 -5.98
CA ILE A 163 -1.80 6.07 -7.21
C ILE A 163 -3.32 6.23 -7.39
N PHE A 164 -4.13 5.99 -6.35
CA PHE A 164 -5.58 6.16 -6.47
C PHE A 164 -5.96 7.59 -6.84
N VAL A 165 -5.32 8.59 -6.24
CA VAL A 165 -5.52 10.00 -6.60
C VAL A 165 -5.24 10.23 -8.09
N VAL A 166 -4.14 9.68 -8.63
CA VAL A 166 -3.81 9.78 -10.05
C VAL A 166 -4.87 9.10 -10.92
N ILE A 167 -5.31 7.88 -10.57
CA ILE A 167 -6.36 7.16 -11.31
C ILE A 167 -7.65 8.00 -11.35
N ILE A 168 -8.07 8.53 -10.20
CA ILE A 168 -9.28 9.36 -10.09
C ILE A 168 -9.13 10.63 -10.93
N GLN A 169 -7.99 11.31 -10.86
CA GLN A 169 -7.75 12.53 -11.61
C GLN A 169 -7.82 12.30 -13.13
N ILE A 170 -7.21 11.22 -13.62
CA ILE A 170 -7.30 10.87 -15.05
C ILE A 170 -8.75 10.56 -15.42
N ALA A 171 -9.46 9.80 -14.59
CA ALA A 171 -10.88 9.48 -14.83
C ALA A 171 -11.76 10.74 -14.88
N CYS A 172 -11.59 11.69 -13.96
CA CYS A 172 -12.32 12.96 -13.93
C CYS A 172 -12.03 13.82 -15.17
N ASN A 173 -10.77 13.89 -15.60
CA ASN A 173 -10.40 14.65 -16.80
C ASN A 173 -11.06 14.08 -18.06
N LEU A 174 -11.22 12.77 -18.16
CA LEU A 174 -11.91 12.13 -19.29
C LEU A 174 -13.42 12.43 -19.31
N ILE A 175 -14.07 12.44 -18.15
CA ILE A 175 -15.50 12.80 -18.06
C ILE A 175 -15.72 14.25 -18.54
N ARG A 176 -14.80 15.16 -18.17
CA ARG A 176 -14.85 16.57 -18.59
C ARG A 176 -14.50 16.75 -20.08
N GLY A 177 -13.54 15.99 -20.60
CA GLY A 177 -13.18 16.04 -22.03
C GLY A 177 -14.26 15.47 -22.96
N GLY A 178 -15.04 14.49 -22.50
CA GLY A 178 -16.16 13.90 -23.27
C GLY A 178 -17.46 14.69 -23.24
N THR A 179 -17.54 15.79 -22.50
CA THR A 179 -18.70 16.71 -22.47
C THR A 179 -18.47 17.97 -23.31
N ALA A 180 -17.31 18.08 -23.97
CA ALA A 180 -16.92 19.21 -24.81
C ALA A 180 -16.91 18.89 -26.31
N SER A 181 -17.50 17.77 -26.74
CA SER A 181 -17.72 17.38 -28.13
C SER A 181 -19.21 17.25 -28.42
#